data_AF-A0A830HMT6-F1
#
_entry.id   AF-A0A830HMT6-F1
#
_cell.length_a   1.000
_cell.length_b   1.000
_cell.length_c   1.000
_cell.angle_alpha   90.00
_cell.angle_beta   90.00
_cell.angle_gamma   90.00
#
_symmetry.space_group_name_H-M   'P 1'
#
loop_
_entity.id
_entity.type
_entity.pdbx_description
1 polymer ?
#
loop_
_entity_poly.entity_id
_entity_poly.type
_entity_poly.pdbx_seq_one_letter_code
_entity_poly.pdbx_strand_id
1 'polypeptide(L)'
;MVDSEPLMLVDFFATWCGPCLVLSNQLSALSTGVLKDRIKIAKVDTEKYPALASQWGVQALPTLVLFKEGRMIDRIEGAPNAQQLLQWLQPHLPPSPNASGQEASPSAAA
;
A
#
# COMPACT_ATOMS: atom_id res chain seq x y z
N MET A 1 -8.94 11.15 21.56
CA MET A 1 -9.05 10.74 20.15
C MET A 1 -7.75 10.07 19.78
N VAL A 2 -7.75 8.75 19.59
CA VAL A 2 -6.64 8.07 18.92
C VAL A 2 -7.14 7.88 17.50
N ASP A 3 -6.93 8.90 16.66
CA ASP A 3 -7.01 8.72 15.23
C ASP A 3 -5.84 7.79 14.87
N SER A 4 -6.12 6.49 14.68
CA SER A 4 -5.13 5.52 14.25
C SER A 4 -4.38 6.07 13.04
N GLU A 5 -3.05 6.17 13.11
CA GLU A 5 -2.29 6.74 12.01
C GLU A 5 -2.50 5.91 10.73
N PRO A 6 -2.77 6.55 9.59
CA PRO A 6 -3.13 5.84 8.37
C PRO A 6 -1.94 5.03 7.86
N LEU A 7 -2.20 3.78 7.46
CA LEU A 7 -1.23 2.95 6.78
C LEU A 7 -0.81 3.65 5.48
N MET A 8 0.50 3.81 5.26
CA MET A 8 1.05 4.52 4.10
C MET A 8 1.86 3.57 3.23
N LEU A 9 1.49 3.48 1.95
CA LEU A 9 2.22 2.74 0.93
C LEU A 9 2.99 3.73 0.05
N VAL A 10 4.29 3.54 -0.09
CA VAL A 10 5.15 4.36 -0.96
C VAL A 10 5.59 3.54 -2.16
N ASP A 11 5.25 4.01 -3.36
CA ASP A 11 5.66 3.46 -4.67
C ASP A 11 6.85 4.25 -5.22
N PHE A 12 8.04 3.66 -5.17
CA PHE A 12 9.24 4.18 -5.81
C PHE A 12 9.26 3.75 -7.26
N PHE A 13 9.22 4.73 -8.17
CA PHE A 13 9.07 4.51 -9.61
C PHE A 13 10.01 5.38 -10.44
N ALA A 14 10.02 5.14 -11.75
CA ALA A 14 10.57 6.04 -12.75
C ALA A 14 9.63 6.12 -13.96
N THR A 15 9.67 7.22 -14.70
CA THR A 15 8.75 7.46 -15.84
C THR A 15 9.03 6.57 -17.05
N TRP A 16 10.26 6.10 -17.21
CA TRP A 16 10.70 5.20 -18.27
C TRP A 16 10.46 3.70 -17.93
N CYS A 17 10.05 3.41 -16.70
CA CYS A 17 9.91 2.04 -16.20
C CYS A 17 8.54 1.44 -16.60
N GLY A 18 8.54 0.58 -17.61
CA GLY A 18 7.35 -0.15 -18.07
C GLY A 18 6.60 -0.90 -16.96
N PRO A 19 7.28 -1.74 -16.15
CA PRO A 19 6.63 -2.42 -15.01
C PRO A 19 6.00 -1.46 -13.98
N CYS A 20 6.57 -0.27 -13.80
CA CYS A 20 6.04 0.74 -12.89
C CYS A 20 4.68 1.28 -13.36
N LEU A 21 4.47 1.42 -14.68
CA LEU A 21 3.17 1.82 -15.24
C LEU A 21 2.09 0.76 -14.94
N VAL A 22 2.43 -0.52 -15.09
CA VAL A 22 1.52 -1.63 -14.76
C VAL A 22 1.14 -1.59 -13.28
N LEU A 23 2.13 -1.46 -12.40
CA LEU A 23 1.90 -1.39 -10.97
C LEU A 23 1.04 -0.17 -10.59
N SER A 24 1.34 0.99 -11.14
CA SER A 24 0.59 2.22 -10.88
C SER A 24 -0.88 2.10 -11.27
N ASN A 25 -1.20 1.42 -12.37
CA ASN A 25 -2.58 1.18 -12.78
C ASN A 25 -3.32 0.26 -11.80
N GLN A 26 -2.66 -0.78 -11.31
CA GLN A 26 -3.22 -1.68 -10.31
C GLN A 26 -3.47 -0.97 -8.98
N LEU A 27 -2.49 -0.21 -8.49
CA LEU A 27 -2.64 0.60 -7.28
C LEU A 27 -3.79 1.60 -7.41
N SER A 28 -3.93 2.25 -8.57
CA SER A 28 -5.07 3.14 -8.84
C SER A 28 -6.40 2.41 -8.73
N ALA A 29 -6.55 1.25 -9.37
CA ALA A 29 -7.79 0.46 -9.31
C ALA A 29 -8.12 0.02 -7.87
N LEU A 30 -7.12 -0.48 -7.13
CA LEU A 30 -7.30 -0.91 -5.74
C LEU A 30 -7.65 0.27 -4.82
N SER A 31 -7.03 1.44 -5.03
CA SER A 31 -7.27 2.66 -4.25
C SER A 31 -8.69 3.19 -4.40
N THR A 32 -9.31 3.01 -5.57
CA THR A 32 -10.71 3.37 -5.79
C THR A 32 -11.70 2.35 -5.25
N GLY A 33 -11.24 1.14 -4.93
CA GLY A 33 -12.05 0.02 -4.48
C GLY A 33 -11.74 -0.40 -3.04
N VAL A 34 -11.16 -1.59 -2.88
CA VAL A 34 -11.00 -2.24 -1.57
C VAL A 34 -10.03 -1.53 -0.62
N LEU A 35 -9.14 -0.67 -1.13
CA LEU A 35 -8.18 0.11 -0.34
C LEU A 35 -8.67 1.53 -0.05
N LYS A 36 -9.84 1.90 -0.59
CA LYS A 36 -10.41 3.24 -0.45
C LYS A 36 -10.58 3.60 1.03
N ASP A 37 -10.05 4.76 1.41
CA ASP A 37 -10.06 5.30 2.77
C ASP A 37 -9.38 4.41 3.84
N ARG A 38 -8.68 3.33 3.43
CA ARG A 38 -7.97 2.43 4.34
C ARG A 38 -6.47 2.66 4.36
N ILE A 39 -5.90 3.10 3.24
CA ILE A 39 -4.47 3.39 3.11
C ILE A 39 -4.25 4.70 2.36
N LYS A 40 -3.11 5.34 2.60
CA LYS A 40 -2.59 6.43 1.78
C LYS A 40 -1.52 5.90 0.86
N ILE A 41 -1.59 6.24 -0.43
CA ILE A 41 -0.57 5.87 -1.41
C ILE A 41 0.20 7.12 -1.81
N ALA A 42 1.52 7.08 -1.66
CA ALA A 42 2.43 8.11 -2.13
C ALA A 42 3.33 7.54 -3.24
N LYS A 43 3.73 8.39 -4.18
CA LYS A 43 4.63 8.00 -5.27
C LYS A 43 5.90 8.83 -5.21
N VAL A 44 7.05 8.18 -5.34
CA VAL A 44 8.37 8.83 -5.34
C VAL A 44 9.05 8.54 -6.67
N ASP A 45 9.26 9.60 -7.44
CA ASP A 45 10.03 9.55 -8.67
C ASP A 45 11.53 9.51 -8.31
N THR A 46 12.16 8.36 -8.54
CA THR A 46 13.56 8.12 -8.16
C THR A 46 14.55 8.93 -9.01
N GLU A 47 14.15 9.36 -10.21
CA GLU A 47 14.96 10.27 -11.05
C GLU A 47 15.00 11.68 -10.47
N LYS A 48 13.90 12.12 -9.84
CA LYS A 48 13.80 13.44 -9.21
C LYS A 48 14.38 13.46 -7.79
N TYR A 49 14.30 12.35 -7.08
CA TYR A 49 14.71 12.24 -5.68
C TYR A 49 15.69 11.07 -5.44
N PRO A 50 16.87 11.07 -6.09
CA PRO A 50 17.81 9.95 -6.02
C PRO A 50 18.40 9.74 -4.62
N ALA A 51 18.62 10.82 -3.87
CA ALA A 51 19.09 10.75 -2.48
C ALA A 51 18.07 10.07 -1.56
N LEU A 52 16.77 10.37 -1.75
CA LEU A 52 15.68 9.74 -1.01
C LEU A 52 15.57 8.26 -1.36
N ALA A 53 15.62 7.91 -2.65
CA ALA A 53 15.63 6.52 -3.11
C ALA A 53 16.79 5.72 -2.48
N SER A 54 17.98 6.33 -2.45
CA SER A 54 19.18 5.73 -1.84
C SER A 54 19.02 5.55 -0.33
N GLN A 55 18.49 6.54 0.38
CA GLN A 55 18.24 6.47 1.83
C GLN A 55 17.31 5.32 2.20
N TRP A 56 16.32 5.01 1.36
CA TRP A 56 15.39 3.90 1.54
C TRP A 56 15.88 2.57 0.94
N GLY A 57 17.10 2.55 0.40
CA GLY A 57 17.73 1.37 -0.18
C GLY A 57 16.99 0.83 -1.41
N VAL A 58 16.44 1.70 -2.25
CA VAL A 58 15.77 1.31 -3.49
C VAL A 58 16.84 0.91 -4.52
N GLN A 59 16.93 -0.39 -4.81
CA GLN A 59 17.91 -0.96 -5.74
C GLN A 59 17.27 -1.42 -7.07
N ALA A 60 15.96 -1.62 -7.07
CA ALA A 60 15.18 -2.03 -8.23
C ALA A 60 13.87 -1.25 -8.31
N LEU A 61 13.34 -1.10 -9.53
CA LEU A 61 12.06 -0.44 -9.78
C LEU A 61 11.04 -1.42 -10.38
N PRO A 62 9.75 -1.30 -9.98
CA PRO A 62 9.28 -0.51 -8.85
C PRO A 62 9.68 -1.14 -7.51
N THR A 63 9.72 -0.33 -6.45
CA THR A 63 9.83 -0.81 -5.06
C THR A 63 8.67 -0.23 -4.26
N LEU A 64 7.99 -1.09 -3.51
CA LEU A 64 6.91 -0.70 -2.60
C LEU A 64 7.39 -0.81 -1.16
N VAL A 65 7.13 0.22 -0.38
CA VAL A 65 7.44 0.24 1.06
C VAL A 65 6.19 0.58 1.84
N LEU A 66 5.86 -0.26 2.82
CA LEU A 66 4.72 -0.09 3.69
C LEU A 66 5.14 0.51 5.02
N PHE A 67 4.45 1.58 5.41
CA PHE A 67 4.67 2.31 6.63
C PHE A 67 3.44 2.27 7.52
N LYS A 68 3.66 2.07 8.82
CA LYS A 68 2.66 2.25 9.87
C LYS A 68 3.30 3.06 10.98
N GLU A 69 2.62 4.13 11.41
CA GLU A 69 3.10 5.02 12.47
C GLU A 69 4.53 5.55 12.22
N GLY A 70 4.82 5.95 10.97
CA GLY A 70 6.12 6.44 10.54
C GLY A 70 7.23 5.39 10.46
N ARG A 71 6.95 4.11 10.73
CA ARG A 71 7.93 3.02 10.67
C ARG A 71 7.68 2.13 9.46
N MET A 72 8.75 1.75 8.77
CA MET A 72 8.69 0.70 7.75
C MET A 72 8.32 -0.61 8.44
N ILE A 73 7.25 -1.25 7.98
CA ILE A 73 6.80 -2.54 8.51
C ILE A 73 6.94 -3.67 7.51
N ASP A 74 6.95 -3.37 6.21
CA ASP A 74 7.14 -4.36 5.16
C ASP A 74 7.57 -3.68 3.84
N ARG A 75 8.12 -4.47 2.91
CA ARG A 75 8.53 -4.01 1.58
C ARG A 75 8.50 -5.14 0.56
N ILE A 76 8.25 -4.78 -0.69
CA ILE A 76 8.37 -5.70 -1.83
C ILE A 76 9.02 -4.99 -3.02
N GLU A 77 9.82 -5.73 -3.77
CA GLU A 77 10.45 -5.27 -5.00
C GLU A 77 9.76 -5.90 -6.21
N GLY A 78 9.71 -5.17 -7.31
CA GLY A 78 9.06 -5.59 -8.55
C GLY A 78 7.58 -5.21 -8.61
N ALA A 79 6.91 -5.66 -9.67
CA ALA A 79 5.53 -5.32 -9.99
C ALA A 79 4.60 -6.53 -9.70
N PRO A 80 4.21 -6.77 -8.43
CA PRO A 80 3.20 -7.79 -8.11
C PRO A 80 1.89 -7.47 -8.84
N ASN A 81 1.08 -8.49 -9.10
CA ASN A 81 -0.27 -8.29 -9.61
C ASN A 81 -1.24 -7.85 -8.48
N ALA A 82 -2.46 -7.46 -8.86
CA ALA A 82 -3.47 -6.97 -7.92
C ALA A 82 -3.81 -7.97 -6.80
N GLN A 83 -3.84 -9.29 -7.09
CA GLN A 83 -4.12 -10.30 -6.07
C GLN A 83 -2.96 -10.42 -5.08
N GLN A 84 -1.73 -10.42 -5.57
CA GLN A 84 -0.53 -10.45 -4.73
C GLN A 84 -0.42 -9.21 -3.84
N LEU A 85 -0.73 -8.02 -4.39
CA LEU A 85 -0.80 -6.78 -3.60
C LEU A 85 -1.81 -6.87 -2.46
N LEU A 86 -2.99 -7.41 -2.74
CA LEU A 86 -4.02 -7.55 -1.71
C LEU A 86 -3.63 -8.56 -0.64
N GLN A 87 -3.10 -9.72 -1.03
CA GLN A 87 -2.61 -10.73 -0.08
C GLN A 87 -1.50 -10.16 0.80
N TRP A 88 -0.60 -9.36 0.24
CA TRP A 88 0.48 -8.72 0.96
C TRP A 88 -0.03 -7.63 1.93
N LEU A 89 -1.00 -6.82 1.51
CA LEU A 89 -1.55 -5.74 2.35
C LEU A 89 -2.51 -6.25 3.43
N GLN A 90 -3.25 -7.33 3.17
CA GLN A 90 -4.36 -7.82 4.00
C GLN A 90 -4.04 -7.96 5.50
N PRO A 91 -2.87 -8.48 5.93
CA PRO A 91 -2.51 -8.57 7.34
C PRO A 91 -2.37 -7.22 8.05
N HIS A 92 -2.17 -6.14 7.29
CA HIS A 92 -1.88 -4.81 7.81
C HIS A 92 -3.05 -3.83 7.66
N LEU A 93 -4.07 -4.17 6.87
CA LEU A 93 -5.17 -3.26 6.58
C LEU A 93 -5.98 -2.93 7.83
N PRO A 94 -6.25 -1.64 8.09
CA PRO A 94 -7.21 -1.28 9.12
C PRO A 94 -8.63 -1.72 8.70
N PRO A 95 -9.55 -1.88 9.67
CA PRO A 95 -10.97 -2.04 9.36
C PRO A 95 -11.45 -0.88 8.50
N SER A 96 -12.43 -1.14 7.62
CA SER A 96 -13.01 -0.07 6.80
C SER A 96 -13.57 1.03 7.70
N PRO A 97 -13.27 2.32 7.42
CA PRO A 97 -13.86 3.42 8.20
C PRO A 97 -15.40 3.47 8.12
N ASN A 98 -15.99 2.83 7.08
CA ASN A 98 -17.43 2.68 6.90
C ASN A 98 -17.98 1.29 7.33
N ALA A 99 -17.19 0.46 8.01
CA ALA A 99 -17.65 -0.84 8.54
C ALA A 99 -18.30 -0.73 9.94
N SER A 100 -18.58 0.48 10.42
CA SER A 100 -19.43 0.74 11.58
C SER A 100 -20.89 0.52 11.19
N GLY A 101 -21.28 -0.74 11.02
CA GLY A 101 -22.63 -1.11 10.60
C GLY A 101 -22.85 -2.59 10.25
N GLN A 102 -21.95 -3.50 10.63
CA GLN A 102 -22.21 -4.93 10.56
C GLN A 102 -21.44 -5.62 11.68
N GLU A 103 -22.10 -5.68 12.84
CA GLU A 103 -21.74 -6.55 13.95
C GLU A 103 -21.68 -7.98 13.41
N ALA A 104 -20.51 -8.60 13.53
CA ALA A 104 -20.37 -10.03 13.38
C ALA A 104 -21.23 -10.67 14.48
N SER A 105 -22.38 -11.23 14.10
CA SER A 105 -23.14 -12.09 15.00
C SER A 105 -22.53 -13.49 14.93
N PRO A 106 -21.91 -14.01 16.01
CA PRO A 106 -21.59 -15.42 16.09
C PRO A 106 -22.91 -16.14 16.39
N SER A 107 -23.53 -16.74 15.38
CA SER A 107 -24.60 -17.70 15.64
C SER A 107 -23.97 -18.96 16.21
N ALA A 108 -23.88 -18.98 17.55
CA ALA A 108 -23.57 -20.15 18.34
C ALA A 108 -24.72 -21.17 18.26
N ALA A 109 -24.33 -22.42 18.33
CA ALA A 109 -25.18 -23.60 18.43
C ALA A 109 -26.29 -23.50 19.50
N ALA A 110 -27.48 -24.00 19.15
CA ALA A 110 -28.34 -24.85 20.00
C ALA A 110 -29.45 -25.45 19.13
#